data_AF-A0A9D2BML4-F1
#
_entry.id   AF-A0A9D2BML4-F1
#
_cell.length_a   1.000
_cell.length_b   1.000
_cell.length_c   1.000
_cell.angle_alpha   90.00
_cell.angle_beta   90.00
_cell.angle_gamma   90.00
#
_symmetry.space_group_name_H-M   'P 1'
#
loop_
_entity.id
_entity.type
_entity.pdbx_description
1 polymer ?
#
loop_
_entity_poly.entity_id
_entity_poly.type
_entity_poly.pdbx_seq_one_letter_code
_entity_poly.pdbx_strand_id
1 'polypeptide(L)'
;MEDYKLIDVAYGALLHDIGKFYQRTYEKSDLSKRELETTRYHKNGNYYSHLHSGYTSRFLNKYLEMNNEFEKLTSEHHHIDESEHFLNIIKKADQIASAIDRQDELKDNEAENKKGSFITARLYSVLSEVYFDKEKNDDSIFLLSTREQMNTPDANFVRKSLKESVDEYKILFGEFVDEIEKNIYLKKRVNFITYNYMYNLLNKYLVTVPASTYGGVKSAVSLFDHLKISSAIASCLYDKTCYDQEMFYMLEIDVSGIQSFIYQVVEGSGTKPGLSKALRGRSILVGLITNAISYAFLNEFGLTVSNILFNTGGGSMILLP
;
A
#
# COMPACT_ATOMS: atom_id res chain seq x y z
N MET A 1 -18.43 -21.59 2.14
CA MET A 1 -17.03 -21.21 1.82
C MET A 1 -16.93 -21.00 0.31
N GLU A 2 -17.93 -20.33 -0.29
CA GLU A 2 -18.17 -20.39 -1.74
C GLU A 2 -18.48 -19.03 -2.42
N ASP A 3 -18.45 -17.89 -1.72
CA ASP A 3 -18.98 -16.65 -2.31
C ASP A 3 -17.94 -15.68 -2.92
N TYR A 4 -16.64 -15.81 -2.61
CA TYR A 4 -15.59 -14.91 -3.13
C TYR A 4 -14.33 -15.66 -3.57
N LYS A 5 -13.63 -15.11 -4.56
CA LYS A 5 -12.33 -15.62 -5.03
C LYS A 5 -11.20 -14.92 -4.26
N LEU A 6 -10.01 -15.54 -4.24
CA LEU A 6 -8.81 -14.94 -3.64
C LEU A 6 -8.56 -13.50 -4.14
N ILE A 7 -8.76 -13.26 -5.45
CA ILE A 7 -8.58 -11.93 -6.04
C ILE A 7 -9.52 -10.87 -5.45
N ASP A 8 -10.71 -11.25 -4.99
CA ASP A 8 -11.63 -10.33 -4.34
C ASP A 8 -11.07 -9.92 -2.97
N VAL A 9 -10.59 -10.88 -2.18
CA VAL A 9 -9.97 -10.60 -0.88
C VAL A 9 -8.72 -9.74 -1.02
N ALA A 10 -7.84 -10.10 -1.96
CA ALA A 10 -6.63 -9.33 -2.26
C ALA A 10 -6.97 -7.89 -2.67
N TYR A 11 -7.95 -7.71 -3.55
CA TYR A 11 -8.32 -6.38 -4.03
C TYR A 11 -9.03 -5.54 -2.96
N GLY A 12 -9.88 -6.15 -2.13
CA GLY A 12 -10.48 -5.51 -0.97
C GLY A 12 -9.41 -5.04 0.01
N ALA A 13 -8.44 -5.89 0.35
CA ALA A 13 -7.32 -5.52 1.21
C ALA A 13 -6.39 -4.45 0.59
N LEU A 14 -6.22 -4.43 -0.74
CA LEU A 14 -5.48 -3.36 -1.42
C LEU A 14 -6.21 -2.00 -1.33
N LEU A 15 -7.53 -2.00 -1.17
CA LEU A 15 -8.36 -0.78 -1.22
C LEU A 15 -8.96 -0.36 0.13
N HIS A 16 -8.87 -1.18 1.17
CA HIS A 16 -9.58 -0.97 2.45
C HIS A 16 -9.34 0.43 3.04
N ASP A 17 -8.10 0.92 2.91
CA ASP A 17 -7.63 2.16 3.50
C ASP A 17 -7.41 3.32 2.49
N ILE A 18 -7.86 3.16 1.24
CA ILE A 18 -7.76 4.22 0.22
C ILE A 18 -8.46 5.52 0.66
N GLY A 19 -9.48 5.40 1.50
CA GLY A 19 -10.18 6.52 2.11
C GLY A 19 -9.30 7.42 2.97
N LYS A 20 -8.14 6.95 3.49
CA LYS A 20 -7.18 7.80 4.19
C LYS A 20 -6.62 8.88 3.28
N PHE A 21 -6.33 8.56 2.02
CA PHE A 21 -5.87 9.52 1.02
C PHE A 21 -7.00 10.50 0.67
N TYR A 22 -8.21 10.00 0.42
CA TYR A 22 -9.33 10.84 0.03
C TYR A 22 -9.79 11.78 1.16
N GLN A 23 -9.85 11.29 2.41
CA GLN A 23 -10.20 12.10 3.59
C GLN A 23 -9.29 13.31 3.76
N ARG A 24 -7.99 13.18 3.45
CA ARG A 24 -7.00 14.26 3.59
C ARG A 24 -7.19 15.41 2.58
N THR A 25 -8.08 15.24 1.59
CA THR A 25 -8.49 16.32 0.66
C THR A 25 -9.53 17.28 1.25
N TYR A 26 -9.96 17.06 2.49
CA TYR A 26 -10.95 17.89 3.18
C TYR A 26 -10.42 18.40 4.52
N GLU A 27 -10.58 19.70 4.80
CA GLU A 27 -10.29 20.27 6.12
C GLU A 27 -11.23 19.72 7.21
N LYS A 28 -12.48 19.47 6.81
CA LYS A 28 -13.53 18.87 7.64
C LYS A 28 -14.29 17.88 6.79
N SER A 29 -14.58 16.73 7.38
CA SER A 29 -15.32 15.69 6.67
C SER A 29 -16.70 16.16 6.22
N ASP A 30 -17.07 15.76 5.01
CA ASP A 30 -18.32 16.06 4.32
C ASP A 30 -19.08 14.77 3.93
N LEU A 31 -18.86 13.68 4.67
CA LEU A 31 -19.51 12.40 4.41
C LEU A 31 -21.03 12.53 4.49
N SER A 32 -21.71 11.91 3.53
CA SER A 32 -23.16 11.76 3.51
C SER A 32 -23.61 10.76 4.57
N LYS A 33 -24.92 10.73 4.86
CA LYS A 33 -25.48 9.77 5.83
C LYS A 33 -25.17 8.32 5.46
N ARG A 34 -25.28 7.95 4.18
CA ARG A 34 -24.96 6.60 3.67
C ARG A 34 -23.48 6.26 3.92
N GLU A 35 -22.58 7.19 3.68
CA GLU A 35 -21.15 6.93 3.86
C GLU A 35 -20.75 6.91 5.34
N LEU A 36 -21.49 7.59 6.21
CA LEU A 36 -21.30 7.49 7.65
C LEU A 36 -21.75 6.14 8.21
N GLU A 37 -22.71 5.47 7.58
CA GLU A 37 -23.17 4.12 8.00
C GLU A 37 -22.06 3.08 7.88
N THR A 38 -21.10 3.25 6.95
CA THR A 38 -19.94 2.35 6.84
C THR A 38 -18.83 2.66 7.86
N THR A 39 -18.96 3.75 8.62
CA THR A 39 -17.99 4.13 9.66
C THR A 39 -18.39 3.57 11.02
N ARG A 40 -17.44 3.46 11.96
CA ARG A 40 -17.71 2.88 13.27
C ARG A 40 -18.38 3.91 14.19
N TYR A 41 -19.59 3.61 14.67
CA TYR A 41 -20.33 4.48 15.58
C TYR A 41 -20.11 4.13 17.06
N HIS A 42 -19.63 5.10 17.85
CA HIS A 42 -19.43 4.95 19.29
C HIS A 42 -20.63 5.50 20.07
N LYS A 43 -21.50 4.60 20.54
CA LYS A 43 -22.72 4.94 21.30
C LYS A 43 -22.43 5.77 22.57
N ASN A 44 -21.34 5.46 23.27
CA ASN A 44 -21.01 6.09 24.55
C ASN A 44 -20.54 7.57 24.42
N GLY A 45 -20.10 7.99 23.24
CA GLY A 45 -19.66 9.36 22.96
C GLY A 45 -20.45 10.09 21.88
N ASN A 46 -21.43 9.42 21.26
CA ASN A 46 -22.21 9.92 20.13
C ASN A 46 -21.36 10.52 18.99
N TYR A 47 -20.30 9.80 18.58
CA TYR A 47 -19.44 10.19 17.48
C TYR A 47 -19.09 8.99 16.59
N TYR A 48 -18.70 9.30 15.34
CA TYR A 48 -18.18 8.33 14.38
C TYR A 48 -16.65 8.35 14.39
N SER A 49 -16.05 7.17 14.45
CA SER A 49 -14.61 6.94 14.30
C SER A 49 -14.31 6.34 12.93
N HIS A 50 -13.03 6.30 12.54
CA HIS A 50 -12.59 5.68 11.28
C HIS A 50 -13.33 6.25 10.06
N LEU A 51 -13.42 7.59 9.95
CA LEU A 51 -14.12 8.26 8.85
C LEU A 51 -13.54 7.89 7.47
N HIS A 52 -12.28 7.45 7.41
CA HIS A 52 -11.68 6.95 6.18
C HIS A 52 -12.47 5.78 5.57
N SER A 53 -13.13 4.93 6.35
CA SER A 53 -14.05 3.89 5.83
C SER A 53 -15.16 4.46 4.94
N GLY A 54 -15.76 5.59 5.35
CA GLY A 54 -16.78 6.28 4.55
C GLY A 54 -16.20 6.87 3.26
N TYR A 55 -14.95 7.35 3.31
CA TYR A 55 -14.24 7.82 2.12
C TYR A 55 -13.81 6.67 1.19
N THR A 56 -13.51 5.48 1.73
CA THR A 56 -13.29 4.26 0.94
C THR A 56 -14.57 3.90 0.19
N SER A 57 -15.72 3.85 0.88
CA SER A 57 -17.04 3.63 0.25
C SER A 57 -17.31 4.65 -0.85
N ARG A 58 -17.11 5.95 -0.57
CA ARG A 58 -17.25 7.02 -1.57
C ARG A 58 -16.36 6.80 -2.79
N PHE A 59 -15.10 6.41 -2.57
CA PHE A 59 -14.15 6.18 -3.65
C PHE A 59 -14.58 5.02 -4.57
N LEU A 60 -14.93 3.87 -3.97
CA LEU A 60 -15.41 2.69 -4.68
C LEU A 60 -16.69 3.00 -5.48
N ASN A 61 -17.60 3.75 -4.86
CA ASN A 61 -18.86 4.15 -5.47
C ASN A 61 -18.68 5.10 -6.66
N LYS A 62 -17.94 6.19 -6.43
CA LYS A 62 -17.88 7.32 -7.35
C LYS A 62 -16.93 7.05 -8.52
N TYR A 63 -15.74 6.51 -8.24
CA TYR A 63 -14.68 6.40 -9.24
C TYR A 63 -14.59 5.00 -9.86
N LEU A 64 -14.88 3.95 -9.09
CA LEU A 64 -14.91 2.58 -9.61
C LEU A 64 -16.32 2.11 -9.99
N GLU A 65 -17.35 2.93 -9.75
CA GLU A 65 -18.76 2.64 -10.03
C GLU A 65 -19.25 1.33 -9.36
N MET A 66 -18.65 0.96 -8.22
CA MET A 66 -19.00 -0.22 -7.44
C MET A 66 -20.11 0.10 -6.44
N ASN A 67 -21.26 -0.55 -6.61
CA ASN A 67 -22.46 -0.40 -5.78
C ASN A 67 -22.98 -1.79 -5.39
N ASN A 68 -22.07 -2.63 -4.87
CA ASN A 68 -22.34 -4.04 -4.62
C ASN A 68 -21.75 -4.45 -3.27
N GLU A 69 -21.90 -5.72 -2.94
CA GLU A 69 -21.42 -6.29 -1.69
C GLU A 69 -19.91 -6.11 -1.47
N PHE A 70 -19.10 -6.16 -2.54
CA PHE A 70 -17.66 -5.88 -2.47
C PHE A 70 -17.35 -4.48 -1.92
N GLU A 71 -18.11 -3.45 -2.35
CA GLU A 71 -17.96 -2.08 -1.83
C GLU A 71 -18.25 -2.01 -0.34
N LYS A 72 -19.33 -2.66 0.09
CA LYS A 72 -19.74 -2.72 1.50
C LYS A 72 -18.68 -3.41 2.35
N LEU A 73 -18.29 -4.64 1.98
CA LEU A 73 -17.32 -5.45 2.74
C LEU A 73 -15.94 -4.80 2.82
N THR A 74 -15.48 -4.16 1.74
CA THR A 74 -14.18 -3.46 1.74
C THR A 74 -14.19 -2.24 2.66
N SER A 75 -15.31 -1.50 2.70
CA SER A 75 -15.42 -0.26 3.47
C SER A 75 -15.69 -0.48 4.95
N GLU A 76 -16.40 -1.55 5.31
CA GLU A 76 -16.87 -1.84 6.68
C GLU A 76 -15.88 -2.66 7.53
N HIS A 77 -14.63 -2.84 7.11
CA HIS A 77 -13.65 -3.71 7.80
C HIS A 77 -13.36 -3.35 9.27
N HIS A 78 -13.79 -2.17 9.74
CA HIS A 78 -13.74 -1.76 11.15
C HIS A 78 -15.03 -2.06 11.96
N HIS A 79 -16.06 -2.65 11.36
CA HIS A 79 -17.27 -3.08 12.04
C HIS A 79 -17.03 -4.36 12.87
N ILE A 80 -17.96 -4.66 13.78
CA ILE A 80 -17.87 -5.78 14.74
C ILE A 80 -18.55 -7.04 14.17
N ASP A 81 -19.00 -7.04 12.91
CA ASP A 81 -19.68 -8.22 12.36
C ASP A 81 -18.69 -9.36 12.09
N GLU A 82 -18.52 -10.23 13.09
CA GLU A 82 -17.64 -11.40 13.07
C GLU A 82 -18.17 -12.52 12.17
N SER A 83 -19.39 -12.42 11.64
CA SER A 83 -19.98 -13.48 10.81
C SER A 83 -19.44 -13.49 9.37
N GLU A 84 -18.87 -12.38 8.90
CA GLU A 84 -18.37 -12.22 7.54
C GLU A 84 -16.90 -12.58 7.41
N HIS A 85 -16.61 -13.74 6.81
CA HIS A 85 -15.24 -14.26 6.69
C HIS A 85 -14.33 -13.34 5.86
N PHE A 86 -14.84 -12.74 4.78
CA PHE A 86 -14.11 -11.77 3.95
C PHE A 86 -13.62 -10.58 4.78
N LEU A 87 -14.51 -10.01 5.59
CA LEU A 87 -14.23 -8.87 6.46
C LEU A 87 -13.13 -9.21 7.48
N ASN A 88 -13.26 -10.39 8.09
CA ASN A 88 -12.31 -10.86 9.09
C ASN A 88 -10.92 -11.10 8.50
N ILE A 89 -10.81 -11.59 7.26
CA ILE A 89 -9.51 -11.72 6.59
C ILE A 89 -8.87 -10.34 6.41
N ILE A 90 -9.58 -9.36 5.86
CA ILE A 90 -9.04 -8.00 5.65
C ILE A 90 -8.62 -7.39 6.98
N LYS A 91 -9.47 -7.47 7.99
CA LYS A 91 -9.18 -6.95 9.33
C LYS A 91 -7.95 -7.62 9.94
N LYS A 92 -7.82 -8.94 9.82
CA LYS A 92 -6.66 -9.67 10.33
C LYS A 92 -5.38 -9.33 9.57
N ALA A 93 -5.48 -9.15 8.25
CA ALA A 93 -4.36 -8.75 7.41
C ALA A 93 -3.85 -7.34 7.72
N ASP A 94 -4.76 -6.36 7.80
CA ASP A 94 -4.46 -4.99 8.27
C ASP A 94 -3.84 -5.03 9.66
N GLN A 95 -4.36 -5.92 10.52
CA GLN A 95 -3.82 -6.05 11.85
C GLN A 95 -2.37 -6.57 11.88
N ILE A 96 -2.03 -7.55 11.07
CA ILE A 96 -0.66 -8.07 10.99
C ILE A 96 0.25 -7.03 10.32
N ALA A 97 -0.21 -6.36 9.27
CA ALA A 97 0.54 -5.32 8.56
C ALA A 97 0.90 -4.13 9.45
N SER A 98 -0.02 -3.68 10.32
CA SER A 98 0.22 -2.57 11.26
C SER A 98 0.76 -3.01 12.63
N ALA A 99 1.16 -4.28 12.82
CA ALA A 99 1.59 -4.75 14.14
C ALA A 99 2.80 -3.98 14.70
N ILE A 100 3.71 -3.54 13.82
CA ILE A 100 4.88 -2.73 14.18
C ILE A 100 4.45 -1.30 14.54
N ASP A 101 3.53 -0.71 13.77
CA ASP A 101 3.00 0.65 13.98
C ASP A 101 2.06 0.75 15.20
N ARG A 102 1.52 -0.37 15.70
CA ARG A 102 0.53 -0.37 16.80
C ARG A 102 1.07 -0.13 18.20
N GLN A 103 2.37 -0.32 18.45
CA GLN A 103 2.93 0.13 19.74
C GLN A 103 2.76 1.65 19.92
N ASP A 104 2.59 2.38 18.82
CA ASP A 104 2.35 3.82 18.81
C ASP A 104 0.85 4.21 18.84
N GLU A 105 -0.07 3.36 18.35
CA GLU A 105 -1.53 3.60 18.38
C GLU A 105 -2.19 3.42 19.77
N LEU A 106 -1.56 2.67 20.68
CA LEU A 106 -2.08 2.42 22.04
C LEU A 106 -2.15 3.66 22.94
N LYS A 107 -1.69 4.82 22.48
CA LYS A 107 -1.74 6.10 23.20
C LYS A 107 -2.92 7.00 22.82
N ASP A 108 -3.80 6.57 21.93
CA ASP A 108 -4.70 7.51 21.26
C ASP A 108 -6.18 7.41 21.65
N ASN A 109 -6.65 8.48 22.31
CA ASN A 109 -8.05 8.88 22.29
C ASN A 109 -8.28 9.75 21.03
N GLU A 110 -9.10 9.29 20.08
CA GLU A 110 -9.52 10.10 18.92
C GLU A 110 -10.13 11.47 19.32
N ALA A 111 -10.63 11.60 20.55
CA ALA A 111 -11.15 12.84 21.10
C ALA A 111 -10.08 13.93 21.34
N GLU A 112 -8.81 13.57 21.52
CA GLU A 112 -7.71 14.51 21.75
C GLU A 112 -6.92 14.89 20.48
N ASN A 113 -7.22 14.22 19.35
CA ASN A 113 -6.65 14.61 18.06
C ASN A 113 -7.11 16.03 17.70
N LYS A 114 -6.20 17.01 17.82
CA LYS A 114 -6.38 18.34 17.23
C LYS A 114 -6.75 18.13 15.76
N LYS A 115 -7.96 18.55 15.36
CA LYS A 115 -8.68 18.34 14.08
C LYS A 115 -7.90 18.60 12.76
N GLY A 116 -6.73 18.01 12.57
CA GLY A 116 -5.84 18.28 11.43
C GLY A 116 -4.40 17.77 11.54
N SER A 117 -4.01 17.11 12.63
CA SER A 117 -2.65 16.56 12.77
C SER A 117 -2.33 15.55 11.66
N PHE A 118 -3.28 14.66 11.36
CA PHE A 118 -3.12 13.59 10.38
C PHE A 118 -3.00 14.08 8.92
N ILE A 119 -3.54 15.27 8.60
CA ILE A 119 -3.49 15.89 7.27
C ILE A 119 -2.14 16.62 7.06
N THR A 120 -1.60 17.20 8.11
CA THR A 120 -0.34 17.95 8.04
C THR A 120 0.91 17.07 8.22
N ALA A 121 0.72 15.80 8.60
CA ALA A 121 1.79 14.81 8.70
C ALA A 121 2.37 14.46 7.32
N ARG A 122 3.65 14.10 7.30
CA ARG A 122 4.41 13.69 6.11
C ARG A 122 5.13 12.38 6.41
N LEU A 123 5.49 11.66 5.35
CA LEU A 123 6.20 10.39 5.45
C LEU A 123 7.66 10.66 5.86
N TYR A 124 8.10 10.02 6.94
CA TYR A 124 9.49 10.09 7.37
C TYR A 124 10.36 9.15 6.55
N SER A 125 11.63 9.50 6.39
CA SER A 125 12.62 8.58 5.84
C SER A 125 12.82 7.41 6.79
N VAL A 126 12.71 6.18 6.30
CA VAL A 126 13.06 4.98 7.08
C VAL A 126 14.52 4.98 7.53
N LEU A 127 15.40 5.68 6.79
CA LEU A 127 16.81 5.82 7.19
C LEU A 127 16.97 6.65 8.47
N SER A 128 15.99 7.49 8.80
CA SER A 128 15.95 8.22 10.07
C SER A 128 15.72 7.29 11.26
N GLU A 129 15.36 6.01 11.07
CA GLU A 129 15.28 5.04 12.16
C GLU A 129 16.62 4.38 12.49
N VAL A 130 17.64 4.56 11.64
CA VAL A 130 18.95 3.93 11.80
C VAL A 130 19.91 4.88 12.52
N TYR A 131 20.35 4.49 13.71
CA TYR A 131 21.28 5.27 14.54
C TYR A 131 22.67 4.63 14.55
N PHE A 132 23.68 5.37 14.06
CA PHE A 132 25.07 4.96 14.17
C PHE A 132 25.80 5.61 15.36
N ASP A 133 25.38 6.80 15.81
CA ASP A 133 25.98 7.56 16.92
C ASP A 133 24.94 8.33 17.75
N LYS A 134 25.33 8.84 18.94
CA LYS A 134 24.46 9.52 19.93
C LYS A 134 23.88 10.89 19.52
N GLU A 135 24.15 11.38 18.31
CA GLU A 135 23.58 12.65 17.84
C GLU A 135 22.18 12.44 17.24
N LYS A 136 21.35 13.47 17.41
CA LYS A 136 19.91 13.43 17.22
C LYS A 136 19.56 13.20 15.75
N ASN A 137 18.55 12.36 15.54
CA ASN A 137 17.97 12.03 14.23
C ASN A 137 17.75 13.23 13.32
N ASP A 138 18.15 13.04 12.06
CA ASP A 138 17.65 13.82 10.94
C ASP A 138 16.17 13.47 10.73
N ASP A 139 15.27 14.40 11.04
CA ASP A 139 13.82 14.26 10.86
C ASP A 139 13.43 14.49 9.39
N SER A 140 14.20 13.88 8.48
CA SER A 140 14.02 14.00 7.05
C SER A 140 12.70 13.37 6.61
N ILE A 141 11.94 14.11 5.81
CA ILE A 141 10.63 13.70 5.32
C ILE A 141 10.55 13.74 3.81
N PHE A 142 9.69 12.91 3.23
CA PHE A 142 9.35 13.01 1.83
C PHE A 142 8.21 14.02 1.61
N LEU A 143 8.42 14.93 0.64
CA LEU A 143 7.36 15.81 0.16
C LEU A 143 6.28 14.99 -0.56
N LEU A 144 5.03 15.46 -0.49
CA LEU A 144 3.94 14.84 -1.24
C LEU A 144 4.17 15.03 -2.73
N SER A 145 4.38 13.92 -3.44
CA SER A 145 4.57 13.88 -4.88
C SER A 145 4.31 12.47 -5.43
N THR A 146 4.18 12.38 -6.75
CA THR A 146 4.17 11.07 -7.40
C THR A 146 5.54 10.42 -7.32
N ARG A 147 5.58 9.09 -7.50
CA ARG A 147 6.81 8.29 -7.53
C ARG A 147 7.83 8.83 -8.53
N GLU A 148 7.40 9.31 -9.69
CA GLU A 148 8.32 9.84 -10.72
C GLU A 148 8.91 11.21 -10.34
N GLN A 149 8.23 11.95 -9.47
CA GLN A 149 8.63 13.27 -8.99
C GLN A 149 9.24 13.21 -7.57
N MET A 150 9.45 12.01 -7.04
CA MET A 150 9.99 11.80 -5.70
C MET A 150 11.46 12.24 -5.66
N ASN A 151 11.76 13.15 -4.74
CA ASN A 151 13.11 13.64 -4.47
C ASN A 151 13.67 13.02 -3.18
N THR A 152 14.92 13.34 -2.86
CA THR A 152 15.52 12.98 -1.58
C THR A 152 14.71 13.57 -0.40
N PRO A 153 14.64 12.87 0.74
CA PRO A 153 14.04 13.42 1.96
C PRO A 153 14.58 14.81 2.31
N ASP A 154 13.71 15.71 2.75
CA ASP A 154 14.04 17.06 3.18
C ASP A 154 14.15 17.13 4.71
N ALA A 155 15.36 17.30 5.20
CA ALA A 155 15.70 17.51 6.61
C ALA A 155 15.18 18.85 7.18
N ASN A 156 14.99 19.85 6.31
CA ASN A 156 14.64 21.22 6.69
C ASN A 156 13.16 21.54 6.44
N PHE A 157 12.32 20.52 6.26
CA PHE A 157 10.92 20.71 5.97
C PHE A 157 10.20 21.50 7.07
N VAL A 158 9.56 22.60 6.66
CA VAL A 158 8.69 23.39 7.54
C VAL A 158 7.27 22.88 7.40
N ARG A 159 6.66 22.46 8.52
CA ARG A 159 5.29 21.97 8.57
C ARG A 159 4.33 23.00 7.96
N LYS A 160 3.64 22.59 6.91
CA LYS A 160 2.63 23.40 6.21
C LYS A 160 1.36 23.57 7.05
N SER A 161 0.62 24.64 6.79
CA SER A 161 -0.70 24.82 7.42
C SER A 161 -1.68 23.72 6.99
N LEU A 162 -2.78 23.59 7.73
CA LEU A 162 -3.85 22.64 7.39
C LEU A 162 -4.36 22.87 5.96
N LYS A 163 -4.63 24.13 5.60
CA LYS A 163 -5.15 24.50 4.29
C LYS A 163 -4.17 24.16 3.16
N GLU A 164 -2.91 24.53 3.32
CA GLU A 164 -1.87 24.21 2.33
C GLU A 164 -1.72 22.70 2.15
N SER A 165 -1.75 21.93 3.24
CA SER A 165 -1.66 20.47 3.17
C SER A 165 -2.88 19.86 2.45
N VAL A 166 -4.08 20.36 2.74
CA VAL A 166 -5.31 19.93 2.04
C VAL A 166 -5.20 20.22 0.55
N ASP A 167 -4.70 21.40 0.16
CA ASP A 167 -4.57 21.78 -1.23
C ASP A 167 -3.53 20.90 -1.97
N GLU A 168 -2.42 20.52 -1.32
CA GLU A 168 -1.47 19.53 -1.86
C GLU A 168 -2.13 18.17 -2.09
N TYR A 169 -2.87 17.66 -1.09
CA TYR A 169 -3.59 16.39 -1.23
C TYR A 169 -4.65 16.44 -2.33
N LYS A 170 -5.36 17.56 -2.50
CA LYS A 170 -6.34 17.73 -3.59
C LYS A 170 -5.71 17.66 -4.96
N ILE A 171 -4.53 18.27 -5.15
CA ILE A 171 -3.80 18.21 -6.42
C ILE A 171 -3.44 16.75 -6.73
N LEU A 172 -2.75 16.08 -5.80
CA LEU A 172 -2.30 14.71 -5.98
C LEU A 172 -3.47 13.74 -6.18
N PHE A 173 -4.55 13.90 -5.40
CA PHE A 173 -5.76 13.08 -5.52
C PHE A 173 -6.50 13.35 -6.83
N GLY A 174 -6.55 14.61 -7.28
CA GLY A 174 -7.14 15.01 -8.55
C GLY A 174 -6.46 14.33 -9.74
N GLU A 175 -5.13 14.32 -9.77
CA GLU A 175 -4.35 13.60 -10.79
C GLU A 175 -4.60 12.09 -10.74
N PHE A 176 -4.64 11.51 -9.54
CA PHE A 176 -4.92 10.08 -9.34
C PHE A 176 -6.31 9.69 -9.89
N VAL A 177 -7.36 10.44 -9.58
CA VAL A 177 -8.71 10.11 -10.05
C VAL A 177 -8.90 10.39 -11.54
N ASP A 178 -8.21 11.39 -12.10
CA ASP A 178 -8.21 11.65 -13.55
C ASP A 178 -7.65 10.46 -14.34
N GLU A 179 -6.58 9.80 -13.86
CA GLU A 179 -6.07 8.57 -14.47
C GLU A 179 -7.03 7.39 -14.32
N ILE A 180 -7.73 7.27 -13.18
CA ILE A 180 -8.75 6.23 -12.97
C ILE A 180 -9.92 6.43 -13.93
N GLU A 181 -10.44 7.66 -14.04
CA GLU A 181 -11.60 7.98 -14.88
C GLU A 181 -11.33 7.73 -16.36
N LYS A 182 -10.08 7.93 -16.81
CA LYS A 182 -9.61 7.60 -18.17
C LYS A 182 -9.45 6.11 -18.42
N ASN A 183 -9.37 5.28 -17.38
CA ASN A 183 -9.14 3.84 -17.50
C ASN A 183 -10.42 3.03 -17.28
N ILE A 184 -11.09 2.68 -18.39
CA ILE A 184 -12.34 1.90 -18.37
C ILE A 184 -12.20 0.51 -17.71
N TYR A 185 -10.99 -0.06 -17.67
CA TYR A 185 -10.78 -1.38 -17.09
C TYR A 185 -10.98 -1.40 -15.57
N LEU A 186 -10.84 -0.27 -14.88
CA LEU A 186 -10.94 -0.18 -13.42
C LEU A 186 -12.39 -0.17 -12.89
N LYS A 187 -13.38 0.03 -13.77
CA LYS A 187 -14.78 0.22 -13.38
C LYS A 187 -15.55 -1.10 -13.29
N LYS A 188 -16.35 -1.26 -12.23
CA LYS A 188 -17.34 -2.35 -12.04
C LYS A 188 -16.78 -3.78 -12.12
N ARG A 189 -15.48 -3.99 -11.89
CA ARG A 189 -14.81 -5.28 -12.10
C ARG A 189 -13.76 -5.54 -11.03
N VAL A 190 -13.64 -6.80 -10.64
CA VAL A 190 -12.56 -7.31 -9.79
C VAL A 190 -11.93 -8.50 -10.50
N ASN A 191 -10.68 -8.34 -10.93
CA ASN A 191 -9.85 -9.39 -11.53
C ASN A 191 -8.36 -8.97 -11.52
N PHE A 192 -7.47 -9.84 -11.97
CA PHE A 192 -6.03 -9.55 -12.01
C PHE A 192 -5.65 -8.33 -12.85
N ILE A 193 -6.38 -8.03 -13.94
CA ILE A 193 -6.10 -6.85 -14.77
C ILE A 193 -6.43 -5.59 -13.98
N THR A 194 -7.61 -5.52 -13.37
CA THR A 194 -8.02 -4.35 -12.56
C THR A 194 -7.11 -4.17 -11.36
N TYR A 195 -6.75 -5.27 -10.70
CA TYR A 195 -5.80 -5.30 -9.60
C TYR A 195 -4.45 -4.70 -10.03
N ASN A 196 -3.87 -5.17 -11.14
CA ASN A 196 -2.57 -4.71 -11.61
C ASN A 196 -2.59 -3.22 -12.00
N TYR A 197 -3.65 -2.74 -12.65
CA TYR A 197 -3.79 -1.31 -12.94
C TYR A 197 -3.85 -0.48 -11.66
N MET A 198 -4.71 -0.88 -10.72
CA MET A 198 -4.87 -0.17 -9.46
C MET A 198 -3.57 -0.19 -8.64
N TYR A 199 -2.93 -1.35 -8.48
CA TYR A 199 -1.66 -1.49 -7.79
C TYR A 199 -0.60 -0.51 -8.32
N ASN A 200 -0.47 -0.36 -9.64
CA ASN A 200 0.48 0.57 -10.24
C ASN A 200 0.10 2.03 -10.00
N LEU A 201 -1.20 2.38 -10.03
CA LEU A 201 -1.65 3.73 -9.68
C LEU A 201 -1.39 4.02 -8.19
N LEU A 202 -1.66 3.09 -7.29
CA LEU A 202 -1.36 3.25 -5.87
C LEU A 202 0.16 3.42 -5.65
N ASN A 203 1.00 2.61 -6.30
CA ASN A 203 2.46 2.76 -6.27
C ASN A 203 2.91 4.12 -6.82
N LYS A 204 2.20 4.68 -7.80
CA LYS A 204 2.53 5.98 -8.36
C LYS A 204 2.18 7.13 -7.41
N TYR A 205 1.01 7.08 -6.75
CA TYR A 205 0.45 8.23 -6.03
C TYR A 205 0.57 8.17 -4.51
N LEU A 206 0.74 6.99 -3.90
CA LEU A 206 0.65 6.80 -2.45
C LEU A 206 2.00 6.53 -1.77
N VAL A 207 3.11 6.44 -2.51
CA VAL A 207 4.45 6.16 -1.96
C VAL A 207 5.01 7.26 -1.04
N THR A 208 4.51 8.49 -1.15
CA THR A 208 4.89 9.62 -0.28
C THR A 208 3.81 9.95 0.76
N VAL A 209 2.67 9.25 0.71
CA VAL A 209 1.54 9.44 1.61
C VAL A 209 1.77 8.56 2.84
N PRO A 210 1.82 9.07 4.08
CA PRO A 210 2.03 8.24 5.27
C PRO A 210 0.81 7.36 5.61
N ALA A 211 1.05 6.10 6.00
CA ALA A 211 0.00 5.11 6.30
C ALA A 211 -0.73 5.39 7.63
N SER A 212 0.03 5.57 8.71
CA SER A 212 -0.48 6.02 10.00
C SER A 212 -0.01 7.45 10.29
N THR A 213 -0.91 8.28 10.78
CA THR A 213 -0.61 9.68 11.10
C THR A 213 -1.23 10.12 12.42
N TYR A 214 -1.59 9.12 13.23
CA TYR A 214 -2.18 9.27 14.55
C TYR A 214 -1.08 9.58 15.59
N GLY A 215 -1.45 10.26 16.68
CA GLY A 215 -0.55 10.57 17.81
C GLY A 215 0.65 11.50 17.57
N GLY A 216 0.88 12.01 16.34
CA GLY A 216 2.13 12.73 16.03
C GLY A 216 3.34 11.81 15.92
N VAL A 217 3.09 10.51 15.70
CA VAL A 217 4.08 9.46 15.51
C VAL A 217 4.70 9.62 14.12
N LYS A 218 6.01 9.40 14.05
CA LYS A 218 6.77 9.48 12.82
C LYS A 218 6.56 8.19 12.04
N SER A 219 5.64 8.21 11.07
CA SER A 219 5.43 7.06 10.18
C SER A 219 6.50 7.05 9.08
N ALA A 220 7.30 5.99 9.04
CA ALA A 220 8.19 5.66 7.91
C ALA A 220 7.52 4.74 6.88
N VAL A 221 6.32 4.22 7.18
CA VAL A 221 5.56 3.35 6.28
C VAL A 221 4.67 4.20 5.37
N SER A 222 4.82 4.01 4.05
CA SER A 222 3.94 4.64 3.07
C SER A 222 2.58 3.94 3.03
N LEU A 223 1.53 4.67 2.68
CA LEU A 223 0.18 4.12 2.50
C LEU A 223 0.17 3.06 1.41
N PHE A 224 0.98 3.22 0.35
CA PHE A 224 1.14 2.19 -0.66
C PHE A 224 1.71 0.89 -0.07
N ASP A 225 2.79 0.96 0.70
CA ASP A 225 3.43 -0.22 1.26
C ASP A 225 2.51 -0.93 2.28
N HIS A 226 1.79 -0.16 3.10
CA HIS A 226 0.76 -0.71 4.00
C HIS A 226 -0.31 -1.49 3.24
N LEU A 227 -0.90 -0.89 2.19
CA LEU A 227 -1.91 -1.53 1.35
C LEU A 227 -1.37 -2.74 0.60
N LYS A 228 -0.14 -2.66 0.10
CA LYS A 228 0.55 -3.77 -0.57
C LYS A 228 0.69 -4.96 0.36
N ILE A 229 1.26 -4.76 1.56
CA ILE A 229 1.50 -5.82 2.54
C ILE A 229 0.18 -6.39 3.07
N SER A 230 -0.79 -5.52 3.36
CA SER A 230 -2.15 -5.94 3.75
C SER A 230 -2.77 -6.86 2.69
N SER A 231 -2.65 -6.52 1.41
CA SER A 231 -3.13 -7.38 0.32
C SER A 231 -2.37 -8.71 0.22
N ALA A 232 -1.06 -8.70 0.39
CA ALA A 232 -0.24 -9.92 0.36
C ALA A 232 -0.65 -10.89 1.49
N ILE A 233 -0.77 -10.38 2.72
CA ILE A 233 -1.17 -11.15 3.90
C ILE A 233 -2.61 -11.63 3.75
N ALA A 234 -3.53 -10.78 3.29
CA ALA A 234 -4.93 -11.16 3.05
C ALA A 234 -5.05 -12.29 2.02
N SER A 235 -4.20 -12.26 0.97
CA SER A 235 -4.14 -13.33 -0.02
C SER A 235 -3.70 -14.67 0.60
N CYS A 236 -2.77 -14.65 1.55
CA CYS A 236 -2.35 -15.84 2.28
C CYS A 236 -3.41 -16.33 3.28
N LEU A 237 -4.04 -15.40 4.02
CA LEU A 237 -5.13 -15.68 4.96
C LEU A 237 -6.41 -16.16 4.28
N TYR A 238 -6.49 -16.13 2.95
CA TYR A 238 -7.55 -16.83 2.21
C TYR A 238 -7.43 -18.35 2.35
N ASP A 239 -6.22 -18.87 2.55
CA ASP A 239 -6.03 -20.26 2.96
C ASP A 239 -6.44 -20.44 4.43
N LYS A 240 -7.27 -21.46 4.68
CA LYS A 240 -7.83 -21.72 6.01
C LYS A 240 -6.77 -22.07 7.04
N THR A 241 -5.72 -22.80 6.65
CA THR A 241 -4.64 -23.19 7.56
C THR A 241 -3.88 -21.95 8.01
N CYS A 242 -3.54 -21.07 7.06
CA CYS A 242 -2.89 -19.79 7.36
C CYS A 242 -3.79 -18.90 8.22
N TYR A 243 -5.10 -18.89 7.95
CA TYR A 243 -6.06 -18.14 8.75
C TYR A 243 -6.13 -18.62 10.21
N ASP A 244 -6.26 -19.93 10.43
CA ASP A 244 -6.43 -20.52 11.75
C ASP A 244 -5.13 -20.49 12.57
N GLN A 245 -3.97 -20.63 11.93
CA GLN A 245 -2.67 -20.78 12.60
C GLN A 245 -1.77 -19.54 12.54
N GLU A 246 -2.11 -18.54 11.74
CA GLU A 246 -1.25 -17.36 11.50
C GLU A 246 0.16 -17.73 11.04
N MET A 247 0.25 -18.77 10.20
CA MET A 247 1.50 -19.23 9.61
C MET A 247 1.58 -18.88 8.13
N PHE A 248 2.76 -18.42 7.70
CA PHE A 248 3.05 -18.01 6.34
C PHE A 248 4.43 -18.51 5.94
N TYR A 249 4.67 -18.69 4.64
CA TYR A 249 5.98 -19.01 4.11
C TYR A 249 6.60 -17.81 3.40
N MET A 250 7.88 -17.55 3.69
CA MET A 250 8.69 -16.58 2.95
C MET A 250 9.62 -17.35 2.02
N LEU A 251 9.31 -17.32 0.72
CA LEU A 251 10.16 -17.92 -0.31
C LEU A 251 11.16 -16.89 -0.80
N GLU A 252 12.44 -17.14 -0.56
CA GLU A 252 13.54 -16.37 -1.15
C GLU A 252 14.10 -17.10 -2.37
N ILE A 253 14.24 -16.36 -3.46
CA ILE A 253 14.84 -16.80 -4.72
C ILE A 253 16.16 -16.02 -4.85
N ASP A 254 17.27 -16.73 -5.02
CA ASP A 254 18.58 -16.14 -5.29
C ASP A 254 19.20 -16.76 -6.55
N VAL A 255 19.56 -15.92 -7.52
CA VAL A 255 20.22 -16.33 -8.76
C VAL A 255 21.72 -16.24 -8.56
N SER A 256 22.38 -17.38 -8.39
CA SER A 256 23.84 -17.44 -8.26
C SER A 256 24.59 -17.13 -9.57
N GLY A 257 25.81 -16.61 -9.46
CA GLY A 257 26.72 -16.45 -10.61
C GLY A 257 26.47 -15.23 -11.50
N ILE A 258 25.68 -14.24 -11.04
CA ILE A 258 25.33 -13.04 -11.82
C ILE A 258 26.56 -12.28 -12.33
N GLN A 259 27.54 -12.02 -11.45
CA GLN A 259 28.75 -11.29 -11.85
C GLN A 259 29.53 -12.01 -12.94
N SER A 260 29.78 -13.31 -12.76
CA SER A 260 30.46 -14.14 -13.77
C SER A 260 29.68 -14.12 -15.09
N PHE A 261 28.36 -14.27 -15.05
CA PHE A 261 27.52 -14.21 -16.25
C PHE A 261 27.58 -12.85 -16.95
N ILE A 262 27.49 -11.73 -16.22
CA ILE A 262 27.49 -10.40 -16.83
C ILE A 262 28.86 -10.08 -17.42
N TYR A 263 29.96 -10.38 -16.73
CA TYR A 263 31.30 -9.94 -17.13
C TYR A 263 32.06 -10.89 -18.04
N GLN A 264 31.55 -12.10 -18.29
CA GLN A 264 32.17 -13.02 -19.26
C GLN A 264 32.32 -12.42 -20.67
N VAL A 265 31.50 -11.42 -21.06
CA VAL A 265 31.68 -10.68 -22.34
C VAL A 265 32.87 -9.73 -22.37
N VAL A 266 33.52 -9.49 -21.23
CA VAL A 266 34.71 -8.65 -21.11
C VAL A 266 35.99 -9.47 -21.33
N GLU A 267 35.95 -10.79 -21.08
CA GLU A 267 37.10 -11.68 -21.25
C GLU A 267 37.47 -11.85 -22.74
N GLY A 268 38.64 -11.34 -23.12
CA GLY A 268 39.23 -11.54 -24.45
C GLY A 268 38.81 -10.55 -25.54
N SER A 269 38.01 -9.52 -25.22
CA SER A 269 37.57 -8.51 -26.20
C SER A 269 37.79 -7.08 -25.72
N GLY A 270 39.06 -6.67 -25.66
CA GLY A 270 39.41 -5.25 -25.65
C GLY A 270 38.77 -4.56 -26.86
N THR A 271 37.90 -3.57 -26.61
CA THR A 271 37.36 -2.63 -27.61
C THR A 271 36.52 -3.23 -28.75
N LYS A 272 35.58 -4.16 -28.46
CA LYS A 272 34.50 -4.46 -29.43
C LYS A 272 33.38 -3.40 -29.36
N PRO A 273 32.98 -2.79 -30.50
CA PRO A 273 31.77 -1.97 -30.56
C PRO A 273 30.57 -2.77 -30.04
N GLY A 274 29.80 -2.19 -29.12
CA GLY A 274 28.59 -2.84 -28.57
C GLY A 274 28.76 -3.60 -27.26
N LEU A 275 29.95 -3.60 -26.63
CA LEU A 275 30.16 -4.20 -25.30
C LEU A 275 29.18 -3.64 -24.24
N SER A 276 28.95 -2.33 -24.23
CA SER A 276 27.98 -1.69 -23.33
C SER A 276 26.54 -2.17 -23.57
N LYS A 277 26.17 -2.43 -24.84
CA LYS A 277 24.86 -3.02 -25.17
C LYS A 277 24.77 -4.46 -24.68
N ALA A 278 25.83 -5.26 -24.86
CA ALA A 278 25.87 -6.64 -24.39
C ALA A 278 25.76 -6.75 -22.86
N LEU A 279 26.49 -5.91 -22.12
CA LEU A 279 26.42 -5.83 -20.65
C LEU A 279 25.02 -5.47 -20.17
N ARG A 280 24.39 -4.43 -20.75
CA ARG A 280 23.00 -4.05 -20.43
C ARG A 280 22.01 -5.17 -20.76
N GLY A 281 22.18 -5.84 -21.91
CA GLY A 281 21.33 -6.97 -22.30
C GLY A 281 21.41 -8.14 -21.32
N ARG A 282 22.62 -8.51 -20.87
CA ARG A 282 22.81 -9.55 -19.86
C ARG A 282 22.22 -9.15 -18.51
N SER A 283 22.42 -7.91 -18.08
CA SER A 283 21.83 -7.40 -16.83
C SER A 283 20.30 -7.42 -16.86
N ILE A 284 19.68 -7.00 -17.97
CA ILE A 284 18.23 -7.07 -18.16
C ILE A 284 17.75 -8.53 -18.14
N LEU A 285 18.48 -9.45 -18.79
CA LEU A 285 18.12 -10.86 -18.84
C LEU A 285 18.05 -11.51 -17.45
N VAL A 286 19.00 -11.20 -16.55
CA VAL A 286 18.96 -11.69 -15.16
C VAL A 286 17.69 -11.23 -14.45
N GLY A 287 17.33 -9.94 -14.62
CA GLY A 287 16.08 -9.41 -14.09
C GLY A 287 14.84 -10.08 -14.67
N LEU A 288 14.80 -10.32 -15.99
CA LEU A 288 13.68 -11.00 -16.65
C LEU A 288 13.52 -12.45 -16.18
N ILE A 289 14.62 -13.18 -15.97
CA ILE A 289 14.58 -14.55 -15.44
C ILE A 289 14.04 -14.55 -14.01
N THR A 290 14.57 -13.68 -13.14
CA THR A 290 14.11 -13.55 -11.75
C THR A 290 12.63 -13.20 -11.68
N ASN A 291 12.18 -12.28 -12.54
CA ASN A 291 10.77 -11.93 -12.69
C ASN A 291 9.93 -13.13 -13.14
N ALA A 292 10.35 -13.84 -14.19
CA ALA A 292 9.61 -14.97 -14.74
C ALA A 292 9.41 -16.08 -13.69
N ILE A 293 10.45 -16.40 -12.92
CA ILE A 293 10.36 -17.36 -11.81
C ILE A 293 9.36 -16.86 -10.77
N SER A 294 9.46 -15.59 -10.36
CA SER A 294 8.55 -15.02 -9.35
C SER A 294 7.09 -15.05 -9.79
N TYR A 295 6.81 -14.66 -11.05
CA TYR A 295 5.47 -14.71 -11.62
C TYR A 295 4.96 -16.15 -11.82
N ALA A 296 5.84 -17.13 -12.04
CA ALA A 296 5.43 -18.53 -12.09
C ALA A 296 4.88 -19.00 -10.74
N PHE A 297 5.53 -18.63 -9.61
CA PHE A 297 5.00 -18.89 -8.28
C PHE A 297 3.67 -18.16 -8.04
N LEU A 298 3.56 -16.88 -8.41
CA LEU A 298 2.28 -16.17 -8.27
C LEU A 298 1.15 -16.86 -9.04
N ASN A 299 1.41 -17.30 -10.28
CA ASN A 299 0.42 -17.96 -11.11
C ASN A 299 -0.01 -19.32 -10.55
N GLU A 300 0.93 -20.10 -10.03
CA GLU A 300 0.65 -21.42 -9.43
C GLU A 300 -0.26 -21.31 -8.19
N PHE A 301 -0.01 -20.30 -7.35
CA PHE A 301 -0.79 -20.08 -6.12
C PHE A 301 -2.01 -19.16 -6.34
N GLY A 302 -2.21 -18.63 -7.55
CA GLY A 302 -3.26 -17.64 -7.83
C GLY A 302 -3.09 -16.32 -7.06
N LEU A 303 -1.86 -15.96 -6.70
CA LEU A 303 -1.52 -14.76 -5.93
C LEU A 303 -1.34 -13.53 -6.81
N THR A 304 -1.36 -12.36 -6.17
CA THR A 304 -1.17 -11.07 -6.85
C THR A 304 0.26 -10.57 -6.75
N VAL A 305 0.58 -9.50 -7.47
CA VAL A 305 1.92 -8.88 -7.44
C VAL A 305 2.30 -8.38 -6.04
N SER A 306 1.31 -8.13 -5.16
CA SER A 306 1.59 -7.71 -3.78
C SER A 306 2.37 -8.76 -2.99
N ASN A 307 2.20 -10.04 -3.31
CA ASN A 307 2.92 -11.13 -2.66
C ASN A 307 4.43 -11.13 -2.97
N ILE A 308 4.89 -10.38 -3.98
CA ILE A 308 6.32 -10.12 -4.18
C ILE A 308 6.73 -8.96 -3.25
N LEU A 309 7.32 -9.28 -2.10
CA LEU A 309 7.72 -8.29 -1.09
C LEU A 309 8.83 -7.38 -1.63
N PHE A 310 9.88 -7.98 -2.20
CA PHE A 310 10.90 -7.26 -2.96
C PHE A 310 11.45 -8.12 -4.11
N ASN A 311 12.00 -7.44 -5.11
CA ASN A 311 12.70 -8.05 -6.24
C ASN A 311 13.81 -7.09 -6.70
N THR A 312 15.05 -7.57 -6.68
CA THR A 312 16.27 -6.75 -6.87
C THR A 312 17.03 -7.11 -8.15
N GLY A 313 16.41 -7.83 -9.10
CA GLY A 313 17.03 -8.16 -10.38
C GLY A 313 18.13 -9.22 -10.29
N GLY A 314 18.02 -10.10 -9.29
CA GLY A 314 18.96 -11.17 -8.97
C GLY A 314 18.51 -11.98 -7.76
N GLY A 315 17.73 -11.36 -6.87
CA GLY A 315 16.93 -12.06 -5.86
C GLY A 315 15.51 -11.54 -5.77
N SER A 316 14.61 -12.35 -5.22
CA SER A 316 13.23 -11.96 -4.92
C SER A 316 12.72 -12.68 -3.67
N MET A 317 11.84 -12.03 -2.92
CA MET A 317 11.17 -12.61 -1.78
C MET A 317 9.66 -12.57 -1.98
N ILE A 318 9.01 -13.72 -1.81
CA ILE A 318 7.59 -13.92 -2.05
C ILE A 318 6.93 -14.42 -0.76
N LEU A 319 5.84 -13.79 -0.36
CA LEU A 319 4.98 -14.25 0.72
C LEU A 319 3.95 -15.25 0.16
N LEU A 320 3.98 -16.47 0.67
CA LEU A 320 3.11 -17.58 0.28
C LEU A 320 2.23 -18.01 1.47
N PRO A 321 1.01 -18.52 1.20
CA PRO A 321 0.19 -19.18 2.22
C PRO A 321 0.97 -20.35 2.83
#